data_AF-A0A524ME89-F1
#
_entry.id   AF-A0A524ME89-F1
#
_cell.length_a   1.000
_cell.length_b   1.000
_cell.length_c   1.000
_cell.angle_alpha   90.00
_cell.angle_beta   90.00
_cell.angle_gamma   90.00
#
_symmetry.space_group_name_H-M   'P 1'
#
loop_
_entity.id
_entity.type
_entity.pdbx_description
1 polymer ?
#
loop_
_entity_poly.entity_id
_entity_poly.type
_entity_poly.pdbx_seq_one_letter_code
_entity_poly.pdbx_strand_id
1 'polypeptide(L)'
;MYTSSGEFIDVHSELLHFDQVLELFIHIEKEGAVKEYCNGANAGGRWIFQIYSREFIELVSNTVEKILIESKHPGPVLEVMSGDGKLSEFLKPLVDRTMITTDAKTGRDNIEHPKWVEEIDAVEAHSKYDPSLIIISWEPFYSTTSIELVEKGTPLIWIGNPESCAVGSGISKLPSVQIDSEYLLCRHDNFTDRKHLSRFRAFLNLV
;
A
#
# COMPACT_ATOMS: atom_id res chain seq x y z
N MET A 1 -17.23 -15.05 -6.67
CA MET A 1 -17.16 -14.66 -5.24
C MET A 1 -16.56 -15.74 -4.36
N TYR A 2 -16.89 -17.02 -4.58
CA TYR A 2 -16.32 -18.14 -3.81
C TYR A 2 -15.53 -19.11 -4.68
N THR A 3 -14.61 -19.85 -4.07
CA THR A 3 -13.99 -21.04 -4.61
C THR A 3 -14.98 -22.22 -4.61
N SER A 4 -14.61 -23.34 -5.25
CA SER A 4 -15.40 -24.58 -5.18
C SER A 4 -15.47 -25.18 -3.77
N SER A 5 -14.55 -24.82 -2.88
CA SER A 5 -14.56 -25.19 -1.45
C SER A 5 -15.47 -24.30 -0.60
N GLY A 6 -16.06 -23.24 -1.18
CA GLY A 6 -16.94 -22.31 -0.47
C GLY A 6 -16.22 -21.18 0.28
N GLU A 7 -14.93 -20.98 0.03
CA GLU A 7 -14.14 -19.88 0.61
C GLU A 7 -14.26 -18.64 -0.29
N PHE A 8 -14.20 -17.43 0.27
CA PHE A 8 -14.08 -16.24 -0.57
C PHE A 8 -12.83 -16.31 -1.44
N ILE A 9 -12.93 -15.90 -2.69
CA ILE A 9 -11.75 -15.78 -3.57
C ILE A 9 -10.72 -14.82 -2.96
N ASP A 10 -9.44 -15.05 -3.24
CA ASP A 10 -8.40 -14.07 -2.93
C ASP A 10 -8.41 -12.95 -3.99
N VAL A 11 -8.86 -11.77 -3.59
CA VAL A 11 -8.91 -10.57 -4.46
C VAL A 11 -7.54 -10.15 -5.01
N HIS A 12 -6.43 -10.57 -4.37
CA HIS A 12 -5.06 -10.27 -4.81
C HIS A 12 -4.34 -11.50 -5.40
N SER A 13 -5.07 -12.58 -5.68
CA SER A 13 -4.52 -13.69 -6.46
C SER A 13 -4.15 -13.25 -7.89
N GLU A 14 -4.94 -12.34 -8.46
CA GLU A 14 -4.72 -11.70 -9.76
C GLU A 14 -5.15 -10.23 -9.70
N LEU A 15 -4.68 -9.42 -10.63
CA LEU A 15 -5.02 -7.99 -10.69
C LEU A 15 -6.36 -7.77 -11.41
N LEU A 16 -7.43 -7.78 -10.62
CA LEU A 16 -8.82 -7.58 -11.05
C LEU A 16 -9.15 -6.11 -11.35
N HIS A 17 -10.16 -5.88 -12.19
CA HIS A 17 -10.72 -4.55 -12.42
C HIS A 17 -11.48 -4.03 -11.19
N PHE A 18 -11.50 -2.71 -11.02
CA PHE A 18 -12.12 -2.03 -9.89
C PHE A 18 -13.57 -2.45 -9.67
N ASP A 19 -14.37 -2.53 -10.73
CA ASP A 19 -15.78 -2.92 -10.61
C ASP A 19 -15.94 -4.33 -10.02
N GLN A 20 -15.06 -5.27 -10.39
CA GLN A 20 -15.07 -6.64 -9.86
C GLN A 20 -14.64 -6.66 -8.39
N VAL A 21 -13.61 -5.88 -8.05
CA VAL A 21 -13.13 -5.73 -6.66
C VAL A 21 -14.23 -5.12 -5.79
N LEU A 22 -14.87 -4.04 -6.25
CA LEU A 22 -15.94 -3.37 -5.53
C LEU A 22 -17.16 -4.28 -5.37
N GLU A 23 -17.56 -4.99 -6.42
CA GLU A 23 -18.68 -5.95 -6.35
C GLU A 23 -18.41 -7.03 -5.29
N LEU A 24 -17.18 -7.56 -5.25
CA LEU A 24 -16.76 -8.54 -4.24
C LEU A 24 -16.87 -7.96 -2.83
N PHE A 25 -16.34 -6.76 -2.60
CA PHE A 25 -16.38 -6.17 -1.27
C PHE A 25 -17.78 -5.73 -0.83
N ILE A 26 -18.65 -5.30 -1.74
CA ILE A 26 -20.07 -5.07 -1.45
C ILE A 26 -20.75 -6.38 -1.02
N HIS A 27 -20.42 -7.49 -1.68
CA HIS A 27 -20.95 -8.81 -1.32
C HIS A 27 -20.48 -9.24 0.07
N ILE A 28 -19.17 -9.16 0.33
CA ILE A 28 -18.57 -9.48 1.65
C ILE A 28 -19.13 -8.58 2.76
N GLU A 29 -19.35 -7.29 2.48
CA GLU A 29 -19.95 -6.32 3.41
C GLU A 29 -21.38 -6.69 3.79
N LYS A 30 -22.20 -7.12 2.82
CA LYS A 30 -23.58 -7.57 3.09
C LYS A 30 -23.63 -8.82 3.97
N GLU A 31 -22.59 -9.64 3.93
CA GLU A 31 -22.44 -10.81 4.82
C GLU A 31 -21.80 -10.46 6.18
N GLY A 32 -21.41 -9.20 6.39
CA GLY A 32 -20.74 -8.77 7.62
C GLY A 32 -19.32 -9.33 7.78
N ALA A 33 -18.72 -9.81 6.68
CA ALA A 33 -17.50 -10.62 6.72
C ALA A 33 -16.21 -9.84 6.39
N VAL A 34 -16.27 -8.52 6.15
CA VAL A 34 -15.11 -7.71 5.69
C VAL A 34 -13.89 -7.89 6.59
N LYS A 35 -14.09 -7.81 7.91
CA LYS A 35 -12.99 -7.94 8.87
C LYS A 35 -12.36 -9.33 8.82
N GLU A 36 -13.17 -10.38 8.74
CA GLU A 36 -12.70 -11.76 8.72
C GLU A 36 -11.96 -12.05 7.41
N TYR A 37 -12.54 -11.64 6.28
CA TYR A 37 -11.94 -11.72 4.96
C TYR A 37 -10.57 -11.06 4.90
N CYS A 38 -10.45 -9.81 5.38
CA CYS A 38 -9.20 -9.06 5.42
C CYS A 38 -8.19 -9.59 6.46
N ASN A 39 -8.58 -10.51 7.34
CA ASN A 39 -7.73 -11.15 8.34
C ASN A 39 -7.38 -12.60 7.97
N GLY A 40 -7.43 -12.95 6.68
CA GLY A 40 -7.00 -14.25 6.18
C GLY A 40 -8.12 -15.25 5.92
N ALA A 41 -9.40 -14.91 6.10
CA ALA A 41 -10.52 -15.77 5.66
C ALA A 41 -10.84 -15.60 4.16
N ASN A 42 -9.80 -15.55 3.34
CA ASN A 42 -9.86 -15.61 1.89
C ASN A 42 -9.03 -16.81 1.43
N ALA A 43 -9.25 -17.28 0.20
CA ALA A 43 -8.61 -18.48 -0.34
C ALA A 43 -7.08 -18.44 -0.34
N GLY A 44 -6.49 -17.25 -0.26
CA GLY A 44 -5.04 -17.03 -0.19
C GLY A 44 -4.50 -16.89 1.24
N GLY A 45 -5.35 -16.92 2.28
CA GLY A 45 -4.93 -16.71 3.66
C GLY A 45 -4.40 -15.30 3.95
N ARG A 46 -4.65 -14.32 3.08
CA ARG A 46 -3.96 -13.02 3.11
C ARG A 46 -4.54 -12.06 4.14
N TRP A 47 -3.64 -11.33 4.78
CA TRP A 47 -3.97 -10.15 5.57
C TRP A 47 -3.97 -8.93 4.67
N ILE A 48 -5.14 -8.33 4.49
CA ILE A 48 -5.36 -7.26 3.51
C ILE A 48 -5.66 -5.97 4.26
N PHE A 49 -4.83 -4.96 4.01
CA PHE A 49 -5.00 -3.63 4.57
C PHE A 49 -5.44 -2.64 3.49
N GLN A 50 -4.64 -2.51 2.44
CA GLN A 50 -5.01 -1.81 1.21
C GLN A 50 -5.59 -2.82 0.22
N ILE A 51 -6.68 -2.45 -0.45
CA ILE A 51 -7.32 -3.28 -1.47
C ILE A 51 -6.92 -2.74 -2.84
N TYR A 52 -6.15 -3.53 -3.58
CA TYR A 52 -5.69 -3.19 -4.93
C TYR A 52 -6.70 -3.59 -6.01
N SER A 53 -7.00 -2.64 -6.90
CA SER A 53 -7.57 -2.89 -8.22
C SER A 53 -6.55 -2.52 -9.30
N ARG A 54 -6.78 -2.96 -10.54
CA ARG A 54 -5.95 -2.57 -11.68
C ARG A 54 -5.80 -1.07 -11.82
N GLU A 55 -6.90 -0.33 -11.76
CA GLU A 55 -6.96 1.11 -11.94
C GLU A 55 -6.23 1.84 -10.82
N PHE A 56 -6.26 1.30 -9.60
CA PHE A 56 -5.46 1.82 -8.50
C PHE A 56 -3.96 1.57 -8.72
N ILE A 57 -3.56 0.36 -9.15
CA ILE A 57 -2.17 0.05 -9.46
C ILE A 57 -1.64 0.92 -10.61
N GLU A 58 -2.44 1.14 -11.66
CA GLU A 58 -2.12 2.06 -12.76
C GLU A 58 -2.00 3.51 -12.28
N LEU A 59 -2.84 3.96 -11.35
CA LEU A 59 -2.71 5.28 -10.73
C LEU A 59 -1.38 5.41 -9.97
N VAL A 60 -1.01 4.40 -9.18
CA VAL A 60 0.24 4.39 -8.44
C VAL A 60 1.43 4.35 -9.39
N SER A 61 1.45 3.47 -10.39
CA SER A 61 2.56 3.38 -11.36
C SER A 61 2.75 4.69 -12.13
N ASN A 62 1.67 5.31 -12.60
CA ASN A 62 1.74 6.62 -13.27
C ASN A 62 2.28 7.73 -12.37
N THR A 63 1.96 7.67 -11.07
CA THR A 63 2.48 8.63 -10.09
C THR A 63 3.97 8.40 -9.82
N VAL A 64 4.38 7.14 -9.66
CA VAL A 64 5.78 6.73 -9.51
C VAL A 64 6.61 7.25 -10.69
N GLU A 65 6.20 6.95 -11.93
CA GLU A 65 6.93 7.36 -13.13
C GLU A 65 7.09 8.89 -13.23
N LYS A 66 6.03 9.65 -12.93
CA LYS A 66 6.11 11.13 -12.89
C LYS A 66 7.17 11.61 -11.90
N ILE A 67 7.17 11.06 -10.67
CA ILE A 67 8.12 11.45 -9.63
C ILE A 67 9.55 11.05 -10.01
N LEU A 68 9.75 9.87 -10.60
CA LEU A 68 11.07 9.40 -11.02
C LEU A 68 11.67 10.27 -12.13
N ILE A 69 10.85 10.73 -13.08
CA ILE A 69 11.26 11.66 -14.14
C ILE A 69 11.72 13.00 -13.55
N GLU A 70 11.01 13.49 -12.53
CA GLU A 70 11.30 14.78 -11.88
C GLU A 70 12.51 14.70 -10.94
N SER A 71 12.65 13.64 -10.15
CA SER A 71 13.70 13.54 -9.11
C SER A 71 15.11 13.43 -9.68
N LYS A 72 15.26 12.86 -10.89
CA LYS A 72 16.54 12.57 -11.56
C LYS A 72 17.53 11.74 -10.72
N HIS A 73 17.10 11.19 -9.59
CA HIS A 73 17.91 10.33 -8.74
C HIS A 73 17.97 8.92 -9.34
N PRO A 74 19.16 8.31 -9.50
CA PRO A 74 19.29 7.01 -10.18
C PRO A 74 18.93 5.81 -9.29
N GLY A 75 18.75 6.02 -7.98
CA GLY A 75 18.40 4.99 -7.01
C GLY A 75 17.13 4.17 -7.33
N PRO A 76 16.88 3.09 -6.58
CA PRO A 76 15.69 2.26 -6.74
C PRO A 76 14.42 2.93 -6.22
N VAL A 77 13.25 2.37 -6.58
CA VAL A 77 12.01 2.58 -5.82
C VAL A 77 12.05 1.62 -4.62
N LEU A 78 11.88 2.17 -3.42
CA LEU A 78 11.87 1.40 -2.18
C LEU A 78 10.45 1.37 -1.60
N GLU A 79 9.80 0.20 -1.62
CA GLU A 79 8.61 -0.04 -0.80
C GLU A 79 9.04 -0.50 0.59
N VAL A 80 8.59 0.20 1.63
CA VAL A 80 8.83 -0.17 3.03
C VAL A 80 7.50 -0.43 3.74
N MET A 81 7.55 -1.21 4.82
CA MET A 81 6.35 -1.65 5.55
C MET A 81 5.37 -2.40 4.63
N SER A 82 5.94 -3.19 3.74
CA SER A 82 5.25 -3.79 2.60
C SER A 82 4.33 -4.95 2.95
N GLY A 83 4.40 -5.49 4.18
CA GLY A 83 3.70 -6.71 4.55
C GLY A 83 4.06 -7.87 3.62
N ASP A 84 3.07 -8.41 2.91
CA ASP A 84 3.29 -9.51 1.96
C ASP A 84 3.90 -9.08 0.61
N GLY A 85 4.13 -7.78 0.41
CA GLY A 85 4.75 -7.21 -0.78
C GLY A 85 3.83 -7.11 -2.00
N LYS A 86 2.52 -7.36 -1.88
CA LYS A 86 1.64 -7.44 -3.06
C LYS A 86 1.60 -6.17 -3.92
N LEU A 87 1.77 -4.99 -3.32
CA LEU A 87 1.89 -3.75 -4.09
C LEU A 87 3.11 -3.78 -5.02
N SER A 88 4.29 -4.11 -4.49
CA SER A 88 5.50 -4.31 -5.31
C SER A 88 5.32 -5.39 -6.37
N GLU A 89 4.66 -6.50 -6.06
CA GLU A 89 4.42 -7.56 -7.05
C GLU A 89 3.64 -7.05 -8.26
N PHE A 90 2.61 -6.22 -8.04
CA PHE A 90 1.81 -5.63 -9.11
C PHE A 90 2.48 -4.44 -9.81
N LEU A 91 3.32 -3.67 -9.12
CA LEU A 91 4.01 -2.51 -9.69
C LEU A 91 5.25 -2.87 -10.51
N LYS A 92 5.99 -3.92 -10.13
CA LYS A 92 7.23 -4.36 -10.80
C LYS A 92 7.14 -4.44 -12.33
N PRO A 93 6.07 -4.99 -12.95
CA PRO A 93 5.97 -5.03 -14.41
C PRO A 93 5.62 -3.68 -15.07
N LEU A 94 5.26 -2.65 -14.29
CA LEU A 94 4.75 -1.37 -14.79
C LEU A 94 5.72 -0.19 -14.57
N VAL A 95 6.76 -0.38 -13.75
CA VAL A 95 7.71 0.67 -13.38
C VAL A 95 9.09 0.33 -13.95
N ASP A 96 9.68 1.23 -14.74
CA ASP A 96 11.02 1.03 -15.35
C ASP A 96 12.12 1.43 -14.36
N ARG A 97 12.10 0.80 -13.18
CA ARG A 97 13.09 0.99 -12.12
C ARG A 97 13.17 -0.25 -11.24
N THR A 98 14.36 -0.55 -10.74
CA THR A 98 14.52 -1.57 -9.70
C THR A 98 13.62 -1.26 -8.51
N MET A 99 12.76 -2.22 -8.16
CA MET A 99 11.93 -2.16 -6.97
C MET A 99 12.52 -3.03 -5.86
N ILE A 100 12.81 -2.40 -4.73
CA ILE A 100 13.23 -3.06 -3.48
C ILE A 100 12.06 -3.03 -2.51
N THR A 101 11.79 -4.15 -1.84
CA THR A 101 10.62 -4.32 -0.99
C THR A 101 11.06 -4.81 0.38
N THR A 102 10.66 -4.10 1.44
CA THR A 102 11.11 -4.41 2.80
C THR A 102 9.96 -4.38 3.82
N ASP A 103 10.11 -5.17 4.87
CA ASP A 103 9.25 -5.14 6.05
C ASP A 103 10.06 -5.51 7.30
N ALA A 104 9.76 -4.91 8.45
CA ALA A 104 10.46 -5.21 9.69
C ALA A 104 10.00 -6.51 10.38
N LYS A 105 8.92 -7.14 9.90
CA LYS A 105 8.35 -8.42 10.38
C LYS A 105 8.16 -8.49 11.89
N THR A 106 7.57 -7.43 12.45
CA THR A 106 7.41 -7.26 13.92
C THR A 106 6.50 -8.29 14.63
N GLY A 107 5.96 -9.28 13.90
CA GLY A 107 5.19 -10.41 14.43
C GLY A 107 3.79 -10.09 14.96
N ARG A 108 3.30 -8.85 14.77
CA ARG A 108 1.98 -8.41 15.25
C ARG A 108 0.84 -9.00 14.45
N ASP A 109 1.04 -9.13 13.14
CA ASP A 109 0.08 -9.68 12.20
C ASP A 109 0.63 -10.97 11.61
N ASN A 110 -0.24 -11.95 11.37
CA ASN A 110 0.16 -13.24 10.81
C ASN A 110 0.30 -13.16 9.27
N ILE A 111 1.22 -12.31 8.81
CA ILE A 111 1.49 -12.05 7.40
C ILE A 111 2.56 -13.04 6.92
N GLU A 112 2.26 -13.77 5.85
CA GLU A 112 3.26 -14.56 5.15
C GLU A 112 4.11 -13.65 4.27
N HIS A 113 5.42 -13.64 4.50
CA HIS A 113 6.36 -12.79 3.76
C HIS A 113 7.12 -13.63 2.72
N PRO A 114 6.99 -13.31 1.42
CA PRO A 114 7.82 -13.94 0.40
C PRO A 114 9.32 -13.71 0.65
N LYS A 115 10.17 -14.65 0.23
CA LYS A 115 11.64 -14.57 0.44
C LYS A 115 12.30 -13.32 -0.17
N TRP A 116 11.65 -12.69 -1.14
CA TRP A 116 12.14 -11.49 -1.81
C TRP A 116 11.75 -10.19 -1.08
N VAL A 117 10.87 -10.25 -0.08
CA VAL A 117 10.64 -9.16 0.86
C VAL A 117 11.71 -9.24 1.94
N GLU A 118 12.61 -8.26 1.94
CA GLU A 118 13.74 -8.23 2.86
C GLU A 118 13.30 -7.80 4.27
N GLU A 119 13.87 -8.48 5.27
CA GLU A 119 13.64 -8.18 6.67
C GLU A 119 14.57 -7.06 7.15
N ILE A 120 14.15 -5.82 6.95
CA ILE A 120 14.91 -4.61 7.27
C ILE A 120 13.94 -3.46 7.53
N ASP A 121 14.21 -2.65 8.55
CA ASP A 121 13.37 -1.50 8.85
C ASP A 121 13.51 -0.40 7.79
N ALA A 122 12.53 0.50 7.74
CA ALA A 122 12.43 1.48 6.67
C ALA A 122 13.56 2.53 6.66
N VAL A 123 14.10 2.90 7.82
CA VAL A 123 15.18 3.91 7.93
C VAL A 123 16.52 3.29 7.58
N GLU A 124 16.76 2.06 8.02
CA GLU A 124 17.92 1.27 7.63
C GLU A 124 17.90 0.99 6.12
N ALA A 125 16.75 0.59 5.57
CA ALA A 125 16.57 0.35 4.14
C ALA A 125 16.83 1.60 3.29
N HIS A 126 16.34 2.77 3.72
CA HIS A 126 16.64 4.05 3.07
C HIS A 126 18.14 4.30 3.00
N SER A 127 18.84 4.13 4.13
CA SER A 127 20.28 4.35 4.23
C SER A 127 21.09 3.35 3.40
N LYS A 128 20.63 2.10 3.30
CA LYS A 128 21.28 1.01 2.56
C LYS A 128 21.14 1.17 1.04
N TYR A 129 19.98 1.61 0.57
CA TYR A 129 19.62 1.54 -0.85
C TYR A 129 19.67 2.88 -1.59
N ASP A 130 19.75 4.00 -0.88
CA ASP A 130 19.76 5.35 -1.46
C ASP A 130 18.65 5.54 -2.52
N PRO A 131 17.36 5.39 -2.13
CA PRO A 131 16.26 5.29 -3.08
C PRO A 131 15.96 6.62 -3.78
N SER A 132 15.47 6.54 -5.02
CA SER A 132 14.95 7.70 -5.76
C SER A 132 13.52 8.08 -5.34
N LEU A 133 12.79 7.13 -4.77
CA LEU A 133 11.41 7.25 -4.31
C LEU A 133 11.13 6.20 -3.25
N ILE A 134 10.39 6.58 -2.22
CA ILE A 134 9.88 5.67 -1.19
C ILE A 134 8.38 5.50 -1.36
N ILE A 135 7.88 4.28 -1.20
CA ILE A 135 6.45 3.98 -1.09
C ILE A 135 6.21 3.38 0.29
N ILE A 136 5.25 3.96 1.01
CA ILE A 136 4.73 3.43 2.27
C ILE A 136 3.27 3.09 2.04
N SER A 137 2.91 1.82 2.25
CA SER A 137 1.52 1.35 2.25
C SER A 137 1.18 0.84 3.64
N TRP A 138 0.20 1.46 4.30
CA TRP A 138 -0.27 1.08 5.63
C TRP A 138 0.77 1.14 6.76
N GLU A 139 1.33 2.34 6.94
CA GLU A 139 2.22 2.61 8.07
C GLU A 139 1.60 2.21 9.44
N PRO A 140 2.35 1.53 10.33
CA PRO A 140 1.85 1.15 11.65
C PRO A 140 1.30 2.32 12.47
N PHE A 141 0.28 2.05 13.28
CA PHE A 141 -0.52 3.06 13.99
C PHE A 141 0.30 4.10 14.77
N TYR A 142 1.36 3.71 15.48
CA TYR A 142 2.20 4.63 16.29
C TYR A 142 3.53 5.00 15.63
N SER A 143 3.71 4.68 14.34
CA SER A 143 4.95 4.97 13.63
C SER A 143 5.07 6.45 13.30
N THR A 144 6.29 6.97 13.37
CA THR A 144 6.69 8.30 12.91
C THR A 144 7.69 8.22 11.74
N THR A 145 7.95 7.02 11.23
CA THR A 145 9.02 6.78 10.25
C THR A 145 8.80 7.52 8.95
N SER A 146 7.56 7.67 8.49
CA SER A 146 7.28 8.46 7.29
C SER A 146 7.72 9.92 7.41
N ILE A 147 7.63 10.52 8.60
CA ILE A 147 8.12 11.89 8.86
C ILE A 147 9.63 11.94 8.74
N GLU A 148 10.32 11.01 9.39
CA GLU A 148 11.79 10.92 9.31
C GLU A 148 12.26 10.76 7.86
N LEU A 149 11.57 9.95 7.07
CA LEU A 149 11.90 9.73 5.66
C LEU A 149 11.61 10.97 4.79
N VAL A 150 10.53 11.72 5.07
CA VAL A 150 10.27 13.00 4.41
C VAL A 150 11.38 14.01 4.75
N GLU A 151 11.79 14.10 6.01
CA GLU A 151 12.86 15.02 6.48
C GLU A 151 14.23 14.70 5.86
N LYS A 152 14.49 13.43 5.49
CA LYS A 152 15.71 13.02 4.78
C LYS A 152 15.76 13.48 3.32
N GLY A 153 14.68 14.01 2.76
CA GLY A 153 14.73 14.63 1.44
C GLY A 153 14.55 13.68 0.26
N THR A 154 14.13 12.42 0.48
CA THR A 154 13.71 11.54 -0.62
C THR A 154 12.21 11.72 -0.88
N PRO A 155 11.77 11.84 -2.16
CA PRO A 155 10.35 11.84 -2.48
C PRO A 155 9.64 10.61 -1.90
N LEU A 156 8.43 10.80 -1.40
CA LEU A 156 7.71 9.74 -0.69
C LEU A 156 6.23 9.70 -1.12
N ILE A 157 5.75 8.50 -1.42
CA ILE A 157 4.33 8.18 -1.55
C ILE A 157 3.86 7.51 -0.25
N TRP A 158 2.77 8.00 0.31
CA TRP A 158 2.12 7.42 1.48
C TRP A 158 0.68 7.03 1.12
N ILE A 159 0.33 5.77 1.38
CA ILE A 159 -0.97 5.17 1.10
C ILE A 159 -1.48 4.57 2.40
N GLY A 160 -2.64 5.01 2.89
CA GLY A 160 -3.22 4.44 4.11
C GLY A 160 -4.38 5.25 4.66
N ASN A 161 -4.98 4.77 5.74
CA ASN A 161 -6.04 5.49 6.43
C ASN A 161 -5.43 6.39 7.52
N PRO A 162 -5.52 7.73 7.43
CA PRO A 162 -4.90 8.64 8.41
C PRO A 162 -5.47 8.53 9.83
N GLU A 163 -6.64 7.91 10.00
CA GLU A 163 -7.23 7.63 11.31
C GLU A 163 -6.80 6.29 11.90
N SER A 164 -6.11 5.45 11.12
CA SER A 164 -5.66 4.11 11.51
C SER A 164 -4.17 3.85 11.27
N CYS A 165 -3.48 4.76 10.58
CA CYS A 165 -2.07 4.66 10.21
C CYS A 165 -1.35 5.93 10.64
N ALA A 166 -0.15 5.78 11.24
CA ALA A 166 0.67 6.90 11.69
C ALA A 166 -0.10 7.93 12.56
N VAL A 167 -1.03 7.46 13.38
CA VAL A 167 -1.89 8.31 14.21
C VAL A 167 -1.05 9.03 15.25
N GLY A 168 -1.16 10.35 15.23
CA GLY A 168 -0.38 11.22 16.12
C GLY A 168 1.05 11.47 15.65
N SER A 169 1.49 10.90 14.52
CA SER A 169 2.81 11.22 13.94
C SER A 169 2.90 12.70 13.59
N GLY A 170 1.83 13.25 13.01
CA GLY A 170 1.83 14.59 12.41
C GLY A 170 2.06 14.60 10.90
N ILE A 171 2.17 13.44 10.24
CA ILE A 171 2.37 13.36 8.78
C ILE A 171 1.30 14.13 7.99
N SER A 172 0.05 14.14 8.48
CA SER A 172 -1.05 14.87 7.85
C SER A 172 -0.86 16.40 7.82
N LYS A 173 0.06 16.93 8.64
CA LYS A 173 0.41 18.36 8.72
C LYS A 173 1.55 18.75 7.79
N LEU A 174 2.30 17.77 7.27
CA LEU A 174 3.40 18.05 6.36
C LEU A 174 2.86 18.45 4.98
N PRO A 175 3.51 19.43 4.29
CA PRO A 175 3.16 19.78 2.93
C PRO A 175 3.20 18.55 2.02
N SER A 176 2.07 18.28 1.36
CA SER A 176 1.90 17.13 0.47
C SER A 176 0.86 17.42 -0.60
N VAL A 177 0.96 16.70 -1.70
CA VAL A 177 -0.09 16.63 -2.72
C VAL A 177 -0.97 15.44 -2.38
N GLN A 178 -2.24 15.69 -2.06
CA GLN A 178 -3.23 14.63 -1.93
C GLN A 178 -3.74 14.25 -3.33
N ILE A 179 -3.73 12.94 -3.61
CA ILE A 179 -4.24 12.37 -4.85
C ILE A 179 -5.56 11.69 -4.50
N ASP A 180 -6.66 12.30 -4.93
CA ASP A 180 -8.00 11.74 -4.73
C ASP A 180 -8.36 10.79 -5.87
N SER A 181 -8.94 9.65 -5.53
CA SER A 181 -9.40 8.64 -6.48
C SER A 181 -10.46 7.75 -5.84
N GLU A 182 -11.45 7.33 -6.61
CA GLU A 182 -12.45 6.34 -6.17
C GLU A 182 -11.85 4.93 -6.03
N TYR A 183 -10.66 4.70 -6.58
CA TYR A 183 -9.97 3.40 -6.54
C TYR A 183 -9.22 3.16 -5.22
N LEU A 184 -9.25 4.12 -4.29
CA LEU A 184 -8.61 4.05 -2.98
C LEU A 184 -9.43 3.21 -1.99
N LEU A 185 -9.44 1.90 -2.18
CA LEU A 185 -10.18 0.96 -1.35
C LEU A 185 -9.35 0.43 -0.18
N CYS A 186 -9.93 0.36 1.01
CA CYS A 186 -9.26 -0.27 2.14
C CYS A 186 -10.19 -1.03 3.09
N ARG A 187 -9.60 -1.82 3.99
CA ARG A 187 -10.32 -2.69 4.95
C ARG A 187 -11.28 -1.96 5.91
N HIS A 188 -11.20 -0.64 6.01
CA HIS A 188 -12.06 0.19 6.88
C HIS A 188 -13.13 0.98 6.11
N ASP A 189 -13.18 0.85 4.79
CA ASP A 189 -14.16 1.56 3.98
C ASP A 189 -15.57 0.98 4.16
N ASN A 190 -16.58 1.80 3.86
CA ASN A 190 -17.93 1.34 3.59
C ASN A 190 -18.12 1.28 2.07
N PHE A 191 -18.30 0.07 1.55
CA PHE A 191 -18.27 -0.22 0.12
C PHE A 191 -19.60 0.09 -0.55
N THR A 192 -20.72 -0.16 0.13
CA THR A 192 -22.07 0.15 -0.37
C THR A 192 -22.30 1.66 -0.50
N ASP A 193 -21.85 2.45 0.48
CA ASP A 193 -22.00 3.90 0.52
C ASP A 193 -20.83 4.66 -0.13
N ARG A 194 -19.82 3.94 -0.66
CA ARG A 194 -18.60 4.49 -1.27
C ARG A 194 -17.88 5.54 -0.39
N LYS A 195 -17.76 5.26 0.91
CA LYS A 195 -17.03 6.14 1.84
C LYS A 195 -15.60 5.63 1.99
N HIS A 196 -14.68 6.29 1.27
CA HIS A 196 -13.26 5.98 1.27
C HIS A 196 -12.51 6.67 2.42
N LEU A 197 -11.87 5.88 3.27
CA LEU A 197 -11.04 6.36 4.37
C LEU A 197 -9.56 6.39 4.03
N SER A 198 -9.12 5.57 3.07
CA SER A 198 -7.74 5.59 2.59
C SER A 198 -7.40 6.93 1.92
N ARG A 199 -6.13 7.34 2.01
CA ARG A 199 -5.56 8.54 1.39
C ARG A 199 -4.30 8.15 0.66
N PHE A 200 -4.09 8.77 -0.49
CA PHE A 200 -2.85 8.71 -1.25
C PHE A 200 -2.23 10.11 -1.21
N ARG A 201 -1.04 10.23 -0.62
CA ARG A 201 -0.28 11.48 -0.52
C ARG A 201 1.09 11.32 -1.16
N ALA A 202 1.51 12.34 -1.90
CA ALA A 202 2.88 12.47 -2.38
C ALA A 202 3.56 13.64 -1.65
N PHE A 203 4.70 13.35 -1.03
CA PHE A 203 5.59 14.30 -0.40
C PHE A 203 6.75 14.53 -1.36
N LEU A 204 6.69 15.66 -2.05
CA LEU A 204 7.68 16.05 -3.02
C LEU A 204 8.58 17.09 -2.36
N ASN A 205 9.89 16.89 -2.45
CA ASN A 205 10.82 17.94 -2.09
C ASN A 205 10.78 18.98 -3.21
N LEU A 206 9.96 20.02 -2.99
CA LEU A 206 9.95 21.23 -3.79
C LEU A 206 11.23 22.00 -3.46
N VAL A 207 12.35 21.58 -4.05
CA VAL A 207 13.60 22.36 -4.07
C VAL A 207 13.61 23.21 -5.34
#